data_AF-D0L7H1-F1
#
_entry.id   AF-D0L7H1-F1
#
_cell.length_a   1.000
_cell.length_b   1.000
_cell.length_c   1.000
_cell.angle_alpha   90.00
_cell.angle_beta   90.00
_cell.angle_gamma   90.00
#
_symmetry.space_group_name_H-M   'P 1'
#
loop_
_entity.id
_entity.type
_entity.pdbx_description
1 polymer ?
#
loop_
_entity_poly.entity_id
_entity_poly.type
_entity_poly.pdbx_seq_one_letter_code
_entity_poly.pdbx_strand_id
1 'polypeptide(L)'
;MDAASSPEGTASVGDVAARLGMSPDRTQQWLRRTGFTVLGEYVVTSASSTADLVAAVLSIADRPLSLDDIVAAMGAERRAASSVRNALVSDNRIVKTDRARYGLARWGGPPYLPVHRQIAQIVDEAGGSVALSEVIETIRSRYDVTETSIRAYAAAGEFRTENDIVSRRDRPQRSRRTPTRTRGLYREGDTVHWSTTITTAHLKGSGFGIPSALADILGVGPDAPRTLETRYGKQPFTWASVQARSGSIKRFVTELLGNDGRCDRRHA
;
A
#
# COMPACT_ATOMS: atom_id res chain seq x y z
N MET A 1 12.96 23.22 -25.08
CA MET A 1 12.97 23.29 -23.61
C MET A 1 13.86 22.20 -22.99
N ASP A 2 14.39 21.26 -23.79
CA ASP A 2 14.92 19.99 -23.28
C ASP A 2 16.24 20.07 -22.49
N ALA A 3 17.08 21.08 -22.74
CA ALA A 3 18.38 21.19 -22.06
C ALA A 3 18.32 21.64 -20.59
N ALA A 4 17.15 21.97 -20.03
CA ALA A 4 17.00 22.36 -18.61
C ALA A 4 15.94 21.55 -17.85
N SER A 5 15.39 20.51 -18.46
CA SER A 5 14.39 19.67 -17.79
C SER A 5 15.07 18.52 -17.05
N SER A 6 14.60 18.21 -15.85
CA SER A 6 14.97 16.96 -15.17
C SER A 6 14.49 15.74 -15.98
N PRO A 7 15.02 14.53 -15.70
CA PRO A 7 14.50 13.31 -16.33
C PRO A 7 12.99 13.09 -16.12
N GLU A 8 12.43 13.65 -15.04
CA GLU A 8 11.00 13.63 -14.70
C GLU A 8 10.21 14.79 -15.31
N GLY A 9 10.83 15.54 -16.23
CA GLY A 9 10.17 16.60 -16.97
C GLY A 9 9.90 17.84 -16.12
N THR A 10 10.79 18.22 -15.21
CA THR A 10 10.63 19.42 -14.37
C THR A 10 11.68 20.47 -14.70
N ALA A 11 11.27 21.75 -14.77
CA ALA A 11 12.19 22.88 -14.95
C ALA A 11 11.79 24.04 -14.03
N SER A 12 12.76 24.84 -13.60
CA SER A 12 12.51 26.06 -12.83
C SER A 12 11.78 27.11 -13.67
N VAL A 13 10.73 27.71 -13.13
CA VAL A 13 10.04 28.86 -13.74
C VAL A 13 11.00 30.04 -13.89
N GLY A 14 11.91 30.23 -12.94
CA GLY A 14 12.94 31.28 -13.02
C GLY A 14 13.87 31.09 -14.22
N ASP A 15 14.32 29.87 -14.48
CA ASP A 15 15.19 29.56 -15.63
C ASP A 15 14.46 29.75 -16.96
N VAL A 16 13.18 29.35 -17.01
CA VAL A 16 12.32 29.58 -18.17
C VAL A 16 12.09 31.08 -18.38
N ALA A 17 11.85 31.82 -17.30
CA ALA A 17 11.63 33.27 -17.34
C ALA A 17 12.86 34.02 -17.84
N ALA A 18 14.06 33.67 -17.35
CA ALA A 18 15.32 34.22 -17.82
C ALA A 18 15.54 33.99 -19.32
N ARG A 19 15.24 32.78 -19.82
CA ARG A 19 15.35 32.45 -21.25
C ARG A 19 14.33 33.19 -22.14
N LEU A 20 13.14 33.47 -21.61
CA LEU A 20 12.08 34.17 -22.33
C LEU A 20 12.17 35.70 -22.19
N GLY A 21 13.08 36.22 -21.37
CA GLY A 21 13.16 37.64 -21.05
C GLY A 21 11.90 38.16 -20.33
N MET A 22 11.25 37.32 -19.54
CA MET A 22 10.02 37.63 -18.81
C MET A 22 10.27 37.62 -17.30
N SER A 23 9.43 38.31 -16.52
CA SER A 23 9.40 38.15 -15.05
C SER A 23 8.84 36.77 -14.67
N PRO A 24 9.27 36.15 -13.54
CA PRO A 24 8.75 34.87 -13.08
C PRO A 24 7.22 34.79 -13.02
N ASP A 25 6.54 35.78 -12.44
CA ASP A 25 5.07 35.80 -12.32
C ASP A 25 4.37 35.75 -13.68
N ARG A 26 4.85 36.57 -14.63
CA ARG A 26 4.33 36.60 -16.00
C ARG A 26 4.58 35.28 -16.72
N THR A 27 5.75 34.67 -16.55
CA THR A 27 6.06 33.35 -17.11
C THR A 27 5.13 32.28 -16.52
N GLN A 28 4.91 32.31 -15.20
CA GLN A 28 4.03 31.36 -14.53
C GLN A 28 2.59 31.46 -15.07
N GLN A 29 2.07 32.68 -15.20
CA GLN A 29 0.74 32.92 -15.75
C GLN A 29 0.65 32.49 -17.22
N TRP A 30 1.68 32.78 -18.01
CA TRP A 30 1.76 32.36 -19.41
C TRP A 30 1.75 30.84 -19.55
N LEU A 31 2.60 30.13 -18.79
CA LEU A 31 2.69 28.66 -18.78
C LEU A 31 1.34 28.01 -18.46
N ARG A 32 0.69 28.45 -17.38
CA ARG A 32 -0.64 27.96 -16.99
C ARG A 32 -1.67 28.17 -18.10
N ARG A 33 -1.68 29.36 -18.73
CA ARG A 33 -2.61 29.69 -19.83
C ARG A 33 -2.36 28.83 -21.07
N THR A 34 -1.11 28.46 -21.33
CA THR A 34 -0.75 27.55 -22.43
C THR A 34 -0.98 26.07 -22.12
N GLY A 35 -1.50 25.74 -20.93
CA GLY A 35 -1.85 24.37 -20.55
C GLY A 35 -0.73 23.58 -19.87
N PHE A 36 0.39 24.21 -19.50
CA PHE A 36 1.41 23.56 -18.70
C PHE A 36 0.98 23.48 -17.23
N THR A 37 1.31 22.36 -16.61
CA THR A 37 1.21 22.19 -15.17
C THR A 37 2.33 22.95 -14.47
N VAL A 38 1.97 23.72 -13.45
CA VAL A 38 2.92 24.46 -12.61
C VAL A 38 2.74 24.07 -11.16
N LEU A 39 3.82 23.60 -10.52
CA LEU A 39 3.90 23.21 -9.12
C LEU A 39 4.87 24.15 -8.39
N GLY A 40 4.33 25.13 -7.67
CA GLY A 40 5.14 26.19 -7.06
C GLY A 40 5.98 26.93 -8.10
N GLU A 41 7.30 26.93 -7.90
CA GLU A 41 8.29 27.57 -8.78
C GLU A 41 8.76 26.68 -9.94
N TYR A 42 8.10 25.56 -10.19
CA TYR A 42 8.50 24.60 -11.21
C TYR A 42 7.39 24.36 -12.24
N VAL A 43 7.79 24.22 -13.50
CA VAL A 43 6.92 23.75 -14.58
C VAL A 43 7.15 22.26 -14.81
N VAL A 44 6.06 21.54 -15.03
CA VAL A 44 6.07 20.11 -15.38
C VAL A 44 5.73 19.96 -16.85
N THR A 45 6.72 19.55 -17.65
CA THR A 45 6.60 19.40 -19.12
C THR A 45 5.96 18.08 -19.52
N SER A 46 6.00 17.06 -18.65
CA SER A 46 5.34 15.78 -18.84
C SER A 46 4.33 15.55 -17.70
N ALA A 47 3.11 16.08 -17.82
CA ALA A 47 2.05 15.90 -16.81
C ALA A 47 0.86 15.07 -17.33
N SER A 48 1.10 14.22 -18.34
CA SER A 48 0.05 13.46 -19.03
C SER A 48 -0.54 12.33 -18.18
N SER A 49 0.19 11.84 -17.18
CA SER A 49 -0.30 10.82 -16.26
C SER A 49 -0.16 11.20 -14.78
N THR A 50 -0.89 10.48 -13.91
CA THR A 50 -0.69 10.61 -12.45
C THR A 50 0.73 10.24 -12.05
N ALA A 51 1.34 9.26 -12.73
CA ALA A 51 2.69 8.82 -12.40
C ALA A 51 3.74 9.88 -12.73
N ASP A 52 3.58 10.60 -13.85
CA ASP A 52 4.50 11.69 -14.18
C ASP A 52 4.41 12.83 -13.18
N LEU A 53 3.19 13.18 -12.74
CA LEU A 53 3.00 14.21 -11.72
C LEU A 53 3.63 13.80 -10.38
N VAL A 54 3.52 12.53 -9.98
CA VAL A 54 4.19 12.01 -8.77
C VAL A 54 5.71 12.08 -8.92
N ALA A 55 6.25 11.65 -10.06
CA ALA A 55 7.69 11.68 -10.32
C ALA A 55 8.22 13.12 -10.31
N ALA A 56 7.48 14.06 -10.90
CA ALA A 56 7.78 15.49 -10.86
C ALA A 56 7.78 16.04 -9.43
N VAL A 57 6.75 15.74 -8.63
CA VAL A 57 6.67 16.14 -7.21
C VAL A 57 7.88 15.62 -6.42
N LEU A 58 8.23 14.34 -6.58
CA LEU A 58 9.40 13.77 -5.91
C LEU A 58 10.70 14.42 -6.39
N SER A 59 10.81 14.71 -7.69
CA SER A 59 11.97 15.37 -8.28
C SER A 59 12.16 16.79 -7.74
N ILE A 60 11.07 17.55 -7.64
CA ILE A 60 11.07 18.92 -7.08
C ILE A 60 11.43 18.92 -5.59
N ALA A 61 10.93 17.94 -4.84
CA ALA A 61 11.19 17.84 -3.41
C ALA A 61 12.62 17.39 -3.09
N ASP A 62 13.26 16.67 -4.01
CA ASP A 62 14.61 16.10 -3.90
C ASP A 62 14.87 15.30 -2.60
N ARG A 63 13.82 14.66 -2.10
CA ARG A 63 13.87 13.79 -0.92
C ARG A 63 12.66 12.86 -0.88
N PRO A 64 12.74 11.71 -0.18
CA PRO A 64 11.60 10.84 -0.06
C PRO A 64 10.42 11.49 0.68
N LEU A 65 9.21 11.29 0.13
CA LEU A 65 7.96 11.85 0.64
C LEU A 65 6.97 10.76 1.05
N SER A 66 6.07 11.08 1.98
CA SER A 66 4.91 10.24 2.28
C SER A 66 3.82 10.36 1.20
N LEU A 67 2.87 9.42 1.16
CA LEU A 67 1.72 9.52 0.24
C LEU A 67 0.96 10.85 0.44
N ASP A 68 0.77 11.26 1.68
CA ASP A 68 0.01 12.48 2.00
C ASP A 68 0.77 13.74 1.59
N ASP A 69 2.09 13.75 1.79
CA ASP A 69 2.96 14.85 1.31
C ASP A 69 2.93 14.96 -0.21
N ILE A 70 2.96 13.82 -0.93
CA ILE A 70 2.88 13.79 -2.39
C ILE A 70 1.54 14.36 -2.87
N VAL A 71 0.43 13.92 -2.26
CA VAL A 71 -0.92 14.40 -2.60
C VAL A 71 -1.09 15.89 -2.26
N ALA A 72 -0.45 16.36 -1.18
CA ALA A 72 -0.44 17.77 -0.80
C ALA A 72 0.35 18.62 -1.81
N ALA A 73 1.54 18.17 -2.19
CA ALA A 73 2.45 18.88 -3.10
C ALA A 73 1.90 19.03 -4.52
N MET A 74 0.95 18.19 -4.95
CA MET A 74 0.25 18.34 -6.23
C MET A 74 -0.64 19.62 -6.28
N GLY A 75 -1.02 20.19 -5.13
CA GLY A 75 -1.81 21.42 -5.09
C GLY A 75 -3.11 21.34 -5.90
N ALA A 76 -3.29 22.26 -6.85
CA ALA A 76 -4.46 22.32 -7.72
C ALA A 76 -4.57 21.11 -8.69
N GLU A 77 -3.46 20.43 -8.96
CA GLU A 77 -3.38 19.26 -9.86
C GLU A 77 -3.63 17.94 -9.12
N ARG A 78 -4.18 18.02 -7.91
CA ARG A 78 -4.38 16.86 -7.03
C ARG A 78 -5.16 15.76 -7.72
N ARG A 79 -4.59 14.56 -7.69
CA ARG A 79 -5.24 13.32 -8.12
C ARG A 79 -5.88 12.60 -6.94
N ALA A 80 -6.82 11.72 -7.23
CA ALA A 80 -7.39 10.85 -6.20
C ALA A 80 -6.27 10.02 -5.54
N ALA A 81 -6.28 9.93 -4.20
CA ALA A 81 -5.25 9.21 -3.45
C ALA A 81 -5.07 7.75 -3.89
N SER A 82 -6.14 7.11 -4.38
CA SER A 82 -6.08 5.77 -4.98
C SER A 82 -5.27 5.73 -6.27
N SER A 83 -5.40 6.73 -7.14
CA SER A 83 -4.63 6.82 -8.39
C SER A 83 -3.16 7.11 -8.11
N VAL A 84 -2.88 7.97 -7.13
CA VAL A 84 -1.50 8.20 -6.66
C VAL A 84 -0.91 6.91 -6.11
N ARG A 85 -1.64 6.19 -5.25
CA ARG A 85 -1.20 4.89 -4.73
C ARG A 85 -0.91 3.87 -5.82
N ASN A 86 -1.74 3.82 -6.88
CA ASN A 86 -1.49 2.94 -8.00
C ASN A 86 -0.19 3.32 -8.73
N ALA A 87 0.01 4.60 -9.02
CA ALA A 87 1.24 5.09 -9.65
C ALA A 87 2.49 4.77 -8.84
N LEU A 88 2.44 4.94 -7.50
CA LEU A 88 3.54 4.60 -6.58
C LEU A 88 3.94 3.12 -6.62
N VAL A 89 3.06 2.24 -7.10
CA VAL A 89 3.30 0.79 -7.16
C VAL A 89 3.63 0.33 -8.59
N SER A 90 3.04 0.96 -9.61
CA SER A 90 3.14 0.49 -11.00
C SER A 90 4.25 1.15 -11.81
N ASP A 91 4.69 2.36 -11.45
CA ASP A 91 5.72 3.09 -12.19
C ASP A 91 7.12 2.78 -11.65
N ASN A 92 8.01 2.33 -12.53
CA ASN A 92 9.35 1.87 -12.17
C ASN A 92 10.32 3.00 -11.76
N ARG A 93 10.01 4.27 -12.09
CA ARG A 93 10.80 5.42 -11.64
C ARG A 93 10.61 5.69 -10.16
N ILE A 94 9.54 5.17 -9.57
CA ILE A 94 9.18 5.41 -8.17
C ILE A 94 9.49 4.15 -7.38
N VAL A 95 10.27 4.31 -6.32
CA VAL A 95 10.61 3.23 -5.40
C VAL A 95 10.17 3.55 -3.99
N LYS A 96 9.77 2.52 -3.26
CA LYS A 96 9.53 2.64 -1.84
C LYS A 96 10.89 2.69 -1.14
N THR A 97 11.16 3.75 -0.39
CA THR A 97 12.44 3.95 0.31
C THR A 97 12.31 3.66 1.81
N ASP A 98 11.08 3.74 2.34
CA ASP A 98 10.74 3.31 3.71
C ASP A 98 9.29 2.81 3.76
N ARG A 99 8.81 2.31 4.91
CA ARG A 99 7.46 1.77 5.14
C ARG A 99 6.35 2.70 4.63
N ALA A 100 6.51 4.00 4.75
CA ALA A 100 5.52 5.00 4.32
C ALA A 100 6.10 6.06 3.36
N ARG A 101 7.34 5.92 2.91
CA ARG A 101 8.03 6.92 2.07
C ARG A 101 8.40 6.36 0.71
N TYR A 102 8.37 7.25 -0.27
CA TYR A 102 8.64 6.97 -1.67
C TYR A 102 9.66 7.97 -2.19
N GLY A 103 10.55 7.48 -3.05
CA GLY A 103 11.58 8.26 -3.70
C GLY A 103 11.74 7.84 -5.15
N LEU A 104 12.73 8.40 -5.82
CA LEU A 104 13.00 8.12 -7.22
C LEU A 104 14.09 7.05 -7.35
N ALA A 105 13.89 6.11 -8.27
CA ALA A 105 14.81 5.00 -8.51
C ALA A 105 16.23 5.50 -8.83
N ARG A 106 16.36 6.59 -9.60
CA ARG A 106 17.64 7.17 -10.00
C ARG A 106 18.49 7.69 -8.83
N TRP A 107 17.89 7.91 -7.65
CA TRP A 107 18.64 8.30 -6.46
C TRP A 107 19.55 7.20 -5.94
N GLY A 108 19.42 5.96 -6.45
CA GLY A 108 20.37 4.88 -6.19
C GLY A 108 20.34 4.31 -4.77
N GLY A 109 19.40 4.76 -3.92
CA GLY A 109 19.20 4.19 -2.60
C GLY A 109 18.65 2.76 -2.66
N PRO A 110 19.00 1.89 -1.69
CA PRO A 110 18.46 0.55 -1.64
C PRO A 110 16.93 0.60 -1.49
N PRO A 111 16.17 -0.21 -2.25
CA PRO A 111 14.73 -0.27 -2.09
C PRO A 111 14.36 -0.76 -0.69
N TYR A 112 13.27 -0.24 -0.14
CA TYR A 112 12.73 -0.69 1.13
C TYR A 112 12.33 -2.17 1.01
N LEU A 113 13.03 -3.01 1.77
CA LEU A 113 12.68 -4.40 1.92
C LEU A 113 11.51 -4.50 2.92
N PRO A 114 10.39 -5.19 2.61
CA PRO A 114 9.30 -5.34 3.56
C PRO A 114 9.74 -6.00 4.87
N VAL A 115 9.18 -5.59 6.02
CA VAL A 115 9.55 -6.10 7.36
C VAL A 115 9.67 -7.62 7.43
N HIS A 116 8.71 -8.38 6.90
CA HIS A 116 8.79 -9.86 6.91
C HIS A 116 10.02 -10.41 6.17
N ARG A 117 10.44 -9.78 5.05
CA ARG A 117 11.65 -10.17 4.32
C ARG A 117 12.92 -9.79 5.07
N GLN A 118 12.91 -8.67 5.79
CA GLN A 118 14.02 -8.31 6.68
C GLN A 118 14.16 -9.33 7.82
N ILE A 119 13.05 -9.71 8.46
CA ILE A 119 13.05 -10.75 9.50
C ILE A 119 13.55 -12.08 8.92
N ALA A 120 13.10 -12.47 7.73
CA ALA A 120 13.58 -13.69 7.05
C ALA A 120 15.10 -13.68 6.92
N GLN A 121 15.66 -12.59 6.38
CA GLN A 121 17.10 -12.47 6.17
C GLN A 121 17.87 -12.56 7.49
N ILE A 122 17.45 -11.84 8.54
CA ILE A 122 18.11 -11.87 9.86
C ILE A 122 18.07 -13.28 10.47
N VAL A 123 16.91 -13.95 10.39
CA VAL A 123 16.74 -15.32 10.91
C VAL A 123 17.61 -16.31 10.13
N ASP A 124 17.66 -16.20 8.80
CA ASP A 124 18.44 -17.08 7.93
C ASP A 124 19.95 -16.89 8.15
N GLU A 125 20.42 -15.64 8.25
CA GLU A 125 21.82 -15.29 8.54
C GLU A 125 22.27 -15.79 9.93
N ALA A 126 21.35 -15.83 10.89
CA ALA A 126 21.58 -16.38 12.24
C ALA A 126 21.49 -17.92 12.31
N GLY A 127 21.29 -18.62 11.18
CA GLY A 127 21.21 -20.08 11.16
C GLY A 127 19.83 -20.65 11.53
N GLY A 128 18.77 -19.86 11.41
CA GLY A 128 17.37 -20.31 11.53
C GLY A 128 16.63 -19.84 12.79
N SER A 129 17.33 -19.24 13.76
CA SER A 129 16.73 -18.66 14.96
C SER A 129 17.57 -17.52 15.55
N VAL A 130 16.92 -16.49 16.06
CA VAL A 130 17.57 -15.26 16.56
C VAL A 130 16.73 -14.62 17.67
N ALA A 131 17.36 -13.85 18.55
CA ALA A 131 16.63 -13.11 19.59
C ALA A 131 15.73 -12.02 18.98
N LEU A 132 14.50 -11.89 19.48
CA LEU A 132 13.56 -10.87 19.02
C LEU A 132 14.10 -9.45 19.21
N SER A 133 14.84 -9.21 20.29
CA SER A 133 15.51 -7.92 20.54
C SER A 133 16.50 -7.56 19.43
N GLU A 134 17.29 -8.52 18.95
CA GLU A 134 18.26 -8.32 17.87
C GLU A 134 17.58 -8.04 16.53
N VAL A 135 16.46 -8.73 16.25
CA VAL A 135 15.62 -8.44 15.08
C VAL A 135 15.07 -7.01 15.14
N ILE A 136 14.57 -6.58 16.32
CA ILE A 136 14.03 -5.23 16.52
C ILE A 136 15.12 -4.18 16.31
N GLU A 137 16.29 -4.36 16.94
CA GLU A 137 17.41 -3.43 16.85
C GLU A 137 17.92 -3.29 15.41
N THR A 138 18.15 -4.42 14.74
CA THR A 138 18.65 -4.44 13.36
C THR A 138 17.72 -3.71 12.40
N ILE A 139 16.40 -3.96 12.47
CA ILE A 139 15.44 -3.32 11.57
C ILE A 139 15.31 -1.82 11.87
N ARG A 140 15.26 -1.44 13.15
CA ARG A 140 15.12 -0.03 13.55
C ARG A 140 16.36 0.81 13.26
N SER A 141 17.54 0.20 13.20
CA SER A 141 18.78 0.90 12.81
C SER A 141 18.77 1.36 11.35
N ARG A 142 17.95 0.72 10.49
CA ARG A 142 17.93 0.97 9.03
C ARG A 142 16.66 1.68 8.56
N TYR A 143 15.53 1.49 9.25
CA TYR A 143 14.21 1.93 8.78
C TYR A 143 13.33 2.47 9.91
N ASP A 144 12.43 3.40 9.58
CA ASP A 144 11.44 3.93 10.52
C ASP A 144 10.24 2.96 10.67
N VAL A 145 10.51 1.84 11.36
CA VAL A 145 9.52 0.80 11.64
C VAL A 145 9.26 0.72 13.14
N THR A 146 7.99 0.71 13.53
CA THR A 146 7.60 0.58 14.93
C THR A 146 7.89 -0.83 15.46
N GLU A 147 8.36 -0.92 16.71
CA GLU A 147 8.59 -2.20 17.39
C GLU A 147 7.35 -3.09 17.38
N THR A 148 6.17 -2.51 17.63
CA THR A 148 4.89 -3.22 17.56
C THR A 148 4.68 -3.89 16.21
N SER A 149 5.05 -3.23 15.10
CA SER A 149 4.96 -3.83 13.77
C SER A 149 5.92 -5.02 13.68
N ILE A 150 7.19 -4.84 14.06
CA ILE A 150 8.21 -5.90 14.00
C ILE A 150 7.75 -7.13 14.78
N ARG A 151 7.28 -6.95 16.02
CA ARG A 151 6.74 -8.03 16.86
C ARG A 151 5.54 -8.73 16.20
N ALA A 152 4.63 -7.97 15.58
CA ALA A 152 3.49 -8.55 14.87
C ALA A 152 3.92 -9.41 13.67
N TYR A 153 4.94 -9.00 12.93
CA TYR A 153 5.49 -9.82 11.84
C TYR A 153 6.27 -11.03 12.35
N ALA A 154 7.10 -10.87 13.38
CA ALA A 154 7.91 -11.95 13.95
C ALA A 154 7.06 -13.07 14.58
N ALA A 155 5.85 -12.76 15.05
CA ALA A 155 4.93 -13.72 15.65
C ALA A 155 3.95 -14.38 14.65
N ALA A 156 3.96 -13.97 13.38
CA ALA A 156 2.93 -14.35 12.40
C ALA A 156 3.52 -14.93 11.10
N GLY A 157 2.66 -15.57 10.32
CA GLY A 157 3.00 -16.04 8.98
C GLY A 157 4.09 -17.11 9.00
N GLU A 158 5.19 -16.86 8.31
CA GLU A 158 6.34 -17.78 8.19
C GLU A 158 7.21 -17.87 9.46
N PHE A 159 6.95 -17.01 10.45
CA PHE A 159 7.72 -16.96 11.69
C PHE A 159 6.90 -17.43 12.90
N ARG A 160 7.62 -17.84 13.93
CA ARG A 160 7.11 -18.01 15.30
C ARG A 160 8.02 -17.27 16.26
N THR A 161 7.44 -16.76 17.34
CA THR A 161 8.20 -16.22 18.48
C THR A 161 7.82 -17.02 19.73
N GLU A 162 8.81 -17.67 20.34
CA GLU A 162 8.66 -18.43 21.58
C GLU A 162 9.85 -18.11 22.50
N ASN A 163 9.59 -17.78 23.76
CA ASN A 163 10.62 -17.36 24.73
C ASN A 163 11.57 -16.26 24.19
N ASP A 164 10.99 -15.25 23.54
CA ASP A 164 11.72 -14.15 22.88
C ASP A 164 12.72 -14.57 21.78
N ILE A 165 12.62 -15.80 21.29
CA ILE A 165 13.36 -16.28 20.11
C ILE A 165 12.44 -16.31 18.91
N VAL A 166 12.86 -15.66 17.82
CA VAL A 166 12.21 -15.71 16.51
C VAL A 166 12.87 -16.81 15.70
N SER A 167 12.05 -17.72 15.16
CA SER A 167 12.52 -18.75 14.23
C SER A 167 11.60 -18.85 13.03
N ARG A 168 12.06 -19.51 11.97
CA ARG A 168 11.15 -20.01 10.93
C ARG A 168 10.14 -20.97 11.55
N ARG A 169 8.95 -20.98 10.96
CA ARG A 169 7.84 -21.81 11.37
C ARG A 169 7.85 -23.10 10.55
N ASP A 170 7.96 -24.23 11.23
CA ASP A 170 8.01 -25.55 10.58
C ASP A 170 6.63 -26.07 10.14
N ARG A 171 5.54 -25.50 10.66
CA ARG A 171 4.15 -25.90 10.37
C ARG A 171 3.23 -24.70 10.22
N PRO A 172 2.27 -24.71 9.27
CA PRO A 172 1.35 -23.59 9.06
C PRO A 172 0.68 -23.11 10.36
N GLN A 173 0.58 -21.79 10.53
CA GLN A 173 -0.10 -21.19 11.66
C GLN A 173 -1.57 -21.62 11.68
N ARG A 174 -2.03 -22.17 12.80
CA ARG A 174 -3.45 -22.42 13.08
C ARG A 174 -3.95 -21.43 14.13
N SER A 175 -5.08 -20.79 13.86
CA SER A 175 -5.90 -20.06 14.81
C SER A 175 -6.21 -20.93 16.02
N ARG A 176 -5.87 -20.39 17.20
CA ARG A 176 -6.26 -20.98 18.49
C ARG A 176 -7.75 -20.75 18.82
N ARG A 177 -8.43 -19.86 18.07
CA ARG A 177 -9.85 -19.53 18.30
C ARG A 177 -10.74 -20.37 17.41
N THR A 178 -11.73 -21.01 18.04
CA THR A 178 -12.84 -21.65 17.34
C THR A 178 -13.72 -20.61 16.65
N PRO A 179 -14.51 -20.99 15.63
CA PRO A 179 -15.46 -20.08 14.99
C PRO A 179 -16.40 -19.42 16.00
N THR A 180 -16.88 -20.18 16.98
CA THR A 180 -17.77 -19.71 18.06
C THR A 180 -17.15 -18.66 18.99
N ARG A 181 -15.82 -18.53 19.02
CA ARG A 181 -15.09 -17.53 19.84
C ARG A 181 -14.53 -16.38 19.00
N THR A 182 -15.03 -16.23 17.78
CA THR A 182 -14.59 -15.18 16.84
C THR A 182 -15.76 -14.30 16.46
N ARG A 183 -15.64 -12.99 16.72
CA ARG A 183 -16.69 -12.02 16.42
C ARG A 183 -17.13 -12.09 14.96
N GLY A 184 -18.44 -12.17 14.74
CA GLY A 184 -19.04 -12.23 13.41
C GLY A 184 -19.01 -13.61 12.76
N LEU A 185 -18.44 -14.64 13.40
CA LEU A 185 -18.60 -16.03 12.98
C LEU A 185 -19.68 -16.72 13.80
N TYR A 186 -20.60 -17.36 13.10
CA TYR A 186 -21.72 -18.10 13.67
C TYR A 186 -21.72 -19.51 13.08
N ARG A 187 -22.12 -20.50 13.85
CA ARG A 187 -22.24 -21.88 13.37
C ARG A 187 -23.70 -22.31 13.44
N GLU A 188 -24.20 -22.83 12.32
CA GLU A 188 -25.52 -23.43 12.17
C GLU A 188 -25.32 -24.84 11.60
N GLY A 189 -25.42 -25.85 12.46
CA GLY A 189 -25.05 -27.23 12.10
C GLY A 189 -23.60 -27.32 11.60
N ASP A 190 -23.43 -27.85 10.39
CA ASP A 190 -22.13 -27.96 9.71
C ASP A 190 -21.75 -26.69 8.93
N THR A 191 -22.63 -25.70 8.88
CA THR A 191 -22.39 -24.44 8.17
C THR A 191 -21.79 -23.40 9.10
N VAL A 192 -20.77 -22.69 8.62
CA VAL A 192 -20.22 -21.52 9.30
C VAL A 192 -20.59 -20.28 8.51
N HIS A 193 -21.31 -19.37 9.17
CA HIS A 193 -21.69 -18.08 8.63
C HIS A 193 -20.71 -17.02 9.10
N TRP A 194 -20.34 -16.11 8.20
CA TRP A 194 -19.57 -14.93 8.54
C TRP A 194 -20.35 -13.68 8.21
N SER A 195 -20.61 -12.86 9.23
CA SER A 195 -21.18 -11.53 9.10
C SER A 195 -20.09 -10.46 9.16
N THR A 196 -20.19 -9.49 8.27
CA THR A 196 -19.33 -8.30 8.26
C THR A 196 -20.13 -7.09 7.83
N THR A 197 -19.74 -5.91 8.33
CA THR A 197 -20.37 -4.65 7.94
C THR A 197 -19.86 -4.21 6.58
N ILE A 198 -20.78 -3.82 5.69
CA ILE A 198 -20.44 -3.24 4.40
C ILE A 198 -20.00 -1.78 4.60
N THR A 199 -18.85 -1.42 4.03
CA THR A 199 -18.30 -0.07 4.09
C THR A 199 -18.16 0.53 2.70
N THR A 200 -17.95 1.85 2.61
CA THR A 200 -17.68 2.54 1.34
C THR A 200 -16.47 1.96 0.60
N ALA A 201 -15.49 1.38 1.31
CA ALA A 201 -14.36 0.70 0.70
C ALA A 201 -14.79 -0.54 -0.11
N HIS A 202 -15.76 -1.30 0.38
CA HIS A 202 -16.31 -2.46 -0.35
C HIS A 202 -17.06 -2.02 -1.61
N LEU A 203 -17.84 -0.93 -1.53
CA LEU A 203 -18.53 -0.34 -2.69
C LEU A 203 -17.54 0.13 -3.78
N LYS A 204 -16.37 0.60 -3.38
CA LYS A 204 -15.27 1.00 -4.28
C LYS A 204 -14.45 -0.20 -4.80
N GLY A 205 -14.73 -1.41 -4.34
CA GLY A 205 -14.04 -2.61 -4.78
C GLY A 205 -12.71 -2.88 -4.08
N SER A 206 -12.54 -2.40 -2.85
CA SER A 206 -11.37 -2.73 -2.04
C SER A 206 -11.50 -4.13 -1.42
N GLY A 207 -10.42 -4.91 -1.48
CA GLY A 207 -10.26 -6.09 -0.64
C GLY A 207 -10.03 -5.72 0.83
N PHE A 208 -10.23 -6.65 1.75
CA PHE A 208 -10.26 -6.37 3.19
C PHE A 208 -9.79 -7.55 4.02
N GLY A 209 -9.37 -7.29 5.27
CA GLY A 209 -8.89 -8.33 6.18
C GLY A 209 -10.02 -9.23 6.68
N ILE A 210 -9.76 -10.53 6.81
CA ILE A 210 -10.71 -11.49 7.37
C ILE A 210 -10.28 -11.93 8.78
N PRO A 211 -11.21 -12.43 9.62
CA PRO A 211 -10.86 -13.03 10.90
C PRO A 211 -9.95 -14.25 10.74
N SER A 212 -8.99 -14.44 11.66
CA SER A 212 -8.05 -15.56 11.60
C SER A 212 -8.73 -16.93 11.63
N ALA A 213 -9.80 -17.09 12.42
CA ALA A 213 -10.56 -18.33 12.45
C ALA A 213 -11.27 -18.64 11.12
N LEU A 214 -11.68 -17.61 10.37
CA LEU A 214 -12.23 -17.81 9.03
C LEU A 214 -11.13 -18.21 8.04
N ALA A 215 -9.96 -17.58 8.12
CA ALA A 215 -8.81 -17.94 7.31
C ALA A 215 -8.42 -19.42 7.52
N ASP A 216 -8.41 -19.88 8.77
CA ASP A 216 -8.18 -21.27 9.13
C ASP A 216 -9.21 -22.23 8.52
N ILE A 217 -10.51 -21.91 8.64
CA ILE A 217 -11.60 -22.71 8.03
C ILE A 217 -11.41 -22.82 6.52
N LEU A 218 -11.03 -21.72 5.87
CA LEU A 218 -10.77 -21.68 4.44
C LEU A 218 -9.43 -22.33 4.06
N GLY A 219 -8.55 -22.60 5.03
CA GLY A 219 -7.19 -23.08 4.79
C GLY A 219 -6.31 -22.06 4.06
N VAL A 220 -6.50 -20.76 4.33
CA VAL A 220 -5.72 -19.66 3.75
C VAL A 220 -4.49 -19.40 4.61
N GLY A 221 -3.31 -19.41 3.99
CA GLY A 221 -2.04 -19.11 4.65
C GLY A 221 -1.05 -18.39 3.74
N PRO A 222 0.13 -18.00 4.24
CA PRO A 222 1.19 -17.28 3.51
C PRO A 222 1.43 -17.81 2.09
N ASP A 223 1.57 -19.12 1.93
CA ASP A 223 1.83 -19.80 0.65
C ASP A 223 0.65 -20.64 0.16
N ALA A 224 -0.52 -20.43 0.76
CA ALA A 224 -1.73 -21.18 0.49
C ALA A 224 -2.89 -20.22 0.18
N PRO A 225 -2.82 -19.45 -0.92
CA PRO A 225 -3.98 -18.69 -1.37
C PRO A 225 -5.12 -19.67 -1.71
N ARG A 226 -6.36 -19.18 -1.58
CA ARG A 226 -7.57 -19.95 -1.88
C ARG A 226 -8.46 -19.12 -2.77
N THR A 227 -9.10 -19.78 -3.73
CA THR A 227 -10.12 -19.15 -4.56
C THR A 227 -11.36 -19.99 -4.46
N LEU A 228 -12.47 -19.38 -4.03
CA LEU A 228 -13.76 -20.03 -4.01
C LEU A 228 -14.51 -19.69 -5.29
N GLU A 229 -15.09 -20.70 -5.92
CA GLU A 229 -16.09 -20.48 -6.96
C GLU A 229 -17.39 -20.01 -6.30
N THR A 230 -18.00 -18.98 -6.87
CA THR A 230 -19.27 -18.44 -6.38
C THR A 230 -20.17 -18.14 -7.55
N ARG A 231 -21.47 -17.95 -7.30
CA ARG A 231 -22.44 -17.53 -8.33
C ARG A 231 -22.10 -16.20 -9.02
N TYR A 232 -21.24 -15.38 -8.41
CA TYR A 232 -20.75 -14.12 -8.99
C TYR A 232 -19.28 -14.21 -9.43
N GLY A 233 -18.78 -15.42 -9.68
CA GLY A 233 -17.40 -15.68 -10.09
C GLY A 233 -16.40 -15.80 -8.93
N LYS A 234 -15.15 -16.08 -9.29
CA LYS A 234 -14.03 -16.41 -8.40
C LYS A 234 -13.81 -15.38 -7.29
N GLN A 235 -13.91 -15.83 -6.03
CA GLN A 235 -13.55 -15.02 -4.86
C GLN A 235 -12.17 -15.43 -4.33
N PRO A 236 -11.13 -14.60 -4.53
CA PRO A 236 -9.81 -14.90 -4.01
C PRO A 236 -9.70 -14.52 -2.53
N PHE A 237 -8.98 -15.35 -1.80
CA PHE A 237 -8.51 -15.14 -0.45
C PHE A 237 -7.00 -15.33 -0.44
N THR A 238 -6.30 -14.32 0.06
CA THR A 238 -4.84 -14.28 0.04
C THR A 238 -4.31 -13.99 1.43
N TRP A 239 -3.04 -14.26 1.65
CA TRP A 239 -2.34 -13.82 2.84
C TRP A 239 -1.50 -12.60 2.49
N ALA A 240 -1.71 -11.49 3.20
CA ALA A 240 -0.90 -10.30 3.02
C ALA A 240 -0.22 -9.97 4.33
N SER A 241 1.10 -10.18 4.35
CA SER A 241 1.93 -9.85 5.50
C SER A 241 1.55 -10.67 6.74
N VAL A 242 0.73 -10.17 7.66
CA VAL A 242 0.39 -10.83 8.94
C VAL A 242 -1.07 -11.28 9.01
N GLN A 243 -1.88 -10.98 7.98
CA GLN A 243 -3.30 -11.23 8.02
C GLN A 243 -3.81 -11.80 6.69
N ALA A 244 -4.72 -12.76 6.78
CA ALA A 244 -5.53 -13.19 5.65
C ALA A 244 -6.48 -12.07 5.19
N ARG A 245 -6.72 -12.03 3.88
CA ARG A 245 -7.54 -11.04 3.21
C ARG A 245 -8.48 -11.69 2.21
N SER A 246 -9.63 -11.07 2.04
CA SER A 246 -10.54 -11.32 0.95
C SER A 246 -10.29 -10.30 -0.17
N GLY A 247 -10.38 -10.74 -1.42
CA GLY A 247 -10.48 -9.84 -2.57
C GLY A 247 -11.76 -8.99 -2.52
N SER A 248 -11.92 -8.11 -3.50
CA SER A 248 -13.11 -7.27 -3.61
C SER A 248 -14.40 -8.10 -3.56
N ILE A 249 -15.32 -7.73 -2.67
CA ILE A 249 -16.68 -8.29 -2.64
C ILE A 249 -17.71 -7.37 -3.32
N LYS A 250 -17.27 -6.34 -4.06
CA LYS A 250 -18.15 -5.35 -4.68
C LYS A 250 -19.30 -5.99 -5.45
N ARG A 251 -19.01 -7.04 -6.23
CA ARG A 251 -20.01 -7.77 -7.01
C ARG A 251 -21.14 -8.38 -6.16
N PHE A 252 -20.82 -8.93 -4.99
CA PHE A 252 -21.84 -9.43 -4.05
C PHE A 252 -22.63 -8.29 -3.43
N VAL A 253 -21.96 -7.18 -3.09
CA VAL A 253 -22.59 -6.02 -2.48
C VAL A 253 -23.53 -5.30 -3.45
N THR A 254 -23.12 -5.14 -4.71
CA THR A 254 -23.94 -4.55 -5.77
C THR A 254 -25.22 -5.35 -5.99
N GLU A 255 -25.12 -6.68 -6.00
CA GLU A 255 -26.31 -7.52 -6.06
C GLU A 255 -27.18 -7.33 -4.80
N LEU A 256 -26.59 -7.47 -3.61
CA LEU A 256 -27.34 -7.47 -2.35
C LEU A 256 -28.14 -6.17 -2.13
N LEU A 257 -27.58 -5.04 -2.58
CA LEU A 257 -28.21 -3.73 -2.44
C LEU A 257 -29.13 -3.37 -3.62
N GLY A 258 -29.15 -4.18 -4.68
CA GLY A 258 -29.77 -3.80 -5.95
C GLY A 258 -29.02 -2.65 -6.65
N ASN A 259 -29.35 -2.40 -7.92
CA ASN A 259 -28.77 -1.27 -8.69
C ASN A 259 -29.17 0.12 -8.15
N ASP A 260 -30.11 0.18 -7.20
CA ASP A 260 -30.54 1.42 -6.57
C ASP A 260 -29.79 1.60 -5.25
N GLY A 261 -28.78 2.46 -5.24
CA GLY A 261 -27.90 2.74 -4.10
C GLY A 261 -28.57 3.38 -2.87
N ARG A 262 -29.67 2.82 -2.37
CA ARG A 262 -30.25 3.13 -1.07
C ARG A 262 -29.93 2.00 -0.10
N CYS A 263 -29.13 2.35 0.91
CA CYS A 263 -28.89 1.53 2.09
C CYS A 263 -30.20 1.44 2.88
N ASP A 264 -31.05 0.46 2.58
CA ASP A 264 -32.17 0.15 3.45
C ASP A 264 -31.65 -0.69 4.62
N ARG A 265 -31.62 -0.07 5.80
CA ARG A 265 -31.29 -0.73 7.06
C ARG A 265 -32.44 -1.64 7.43
N ARG A 266 -32.37 -2.90 7.01
CA ARG A 266 -33.03 -4.10 7.55
C ARG A 266 -32.39 -5.24 6.75
N HIS A 267 -31.67 -6.18 7.34
CA HIS A 267 -32.22 -7.36 8.02
C HIS A 267 -31.23 -7.86 9.08
N ALA A 268 -31.80 -8.33 10.18
CA ALA A 268 -31.14 -8.94 11.34
C ALA A 268 -30.55 -10.32 11.02
#